data_AF-A0A7K4GM31-F1
#
_entry.id   AF-A0A7K4GM31-F1
#
_cell.length_a   1.000
_cell.length_b   1.000
_cell.length_c   1.000
_cell.angle_alpha   90.00
_cell.angle_beta   90.00
_cell.angle_gamma   90.00
#
_symmetry.space_group_name_H-M   'P 1'
#
loop_
_entity.id
_entity.type
_entity.pdbx_description
1 polymer ?
#
loop_
_entity_poly.entity_id
_entity_poly.type
_entity_poly.pdbx_seq_one_letter_code
_entity_poly.pdbx_strand_id
1 'polypeptide(L)'
;MNEELKNWHAPCGIYCKRCPGVQAYNCKGCRTHEGQILDFPVCKTFQCITEKGHDFCYECSEFPCEKLQTIVNFEIFAPHNSKIYNLLMIKKLGLSNWDKICEEKSDLYYKGKKIQFGGDPLTLEEKDPNFYKKKE
;
A
#
# COMPACT_ATOMS: atom_id res chain seq x y z
N MET A 1 19.85 0.29 4.83
CA MET A 1 18.63 -0.20 4.14
C MET A 1 18.93 -0.21 2.64
N ASN A 2 18.44 -1.17 1.84
CA ASN A 2 18.72 -1.15 0.40
C ASN A 2 17.98 0.05 -0.24
N GLU A 3 18.74 1.02 -0.74
CA GLU A 3 18.21 2.25 -1.35
C GLU A 3 17.34 1.97 -2.58
N GLU A 4 17.65 0.91 -3.33
CA GLU A 4 16.87 0.51 -4.49
C GLU A 4 15.47 0.01 -4.08
N LEU A 5 15.37 -0.75 -2.99
CA LEU A 5 14.08 -1.20 -2.46
C LEU A 5 13.23 -0.01 -2.00
N LYS A 6 13.84 0.99 -1.36
CA LYS A 6 13.11 2.17 -0.88
C LYS A 6 12.37 2.89 -2.01
N ASN A 7 12.91 2.93 -3.22
CA ASN A 7 12.26 3.62 -4.36
C ASN A 7 10.87 3.07 -4.68
N TRP A 8 10.66 1.76 -4.48
CA TRP A 8 9.37 1.12 -4.72
C TRP A 8 8.41 1.13 -3.53
N HIS A 9 8.87 1.54 -2.34
CA HIS A 9 8.06 1.66 -1.13
C HIS A 9 7.93 3.12 -0.72
N ALA A 10 6.77 3.71 -1.03
CA ALA A 10 6.48 5.10 -0.71
C ALA A 10 6.58 5.33 0.81
N PRO A 11 6.98 6.54 1.25
CA PRO A 11 7.00 6.88 2.67
C PRO A 11 5.64 6.67 3.37
N CYS A 12 4.53 6.83 2.64
CA CYS A 12 3.16 6.63 3.14
C CYS A 12 2.67 5.17 3.11
N GLY A 13 3.52 4.21 2.71
CA GLY A 13 3.18 2.78 2.67
C GLY A 13 2.63 2.26 1.33
N ILE A 14 2.39 3.13 0.35
CA ILE A 14 2.00 2.66 -0.99
C ILE A 14 3.14 1.85 -1.60
N TYR A 15 2.83 0.66 -2.10
CA TYR A 15 3.77 -0.12 -2.89
C TYR A 15 3.74 0.38 -4.35
N CYS A 16 4.66 1.27 -4.69
CA CYS A 16 4.69 1.99 -5.96
C CYS A 16 4.78 1.05 -7.17
N LYS A 17 5.43 -0.12 -7.04
CA LYS A 17 5.58 -1.09 -8.14
C LYS A 17 4.23 -1.56 -8.71
N ARG A 18 3.17 -1.53 -7.90
CA ARG A 18 1.80 -1.93 -8.26
C ARG A 18 0.85 -0.74 -8.46
N CYS A 19 1.38 0.48 -8.50
CA CYS A 19 0.60 1.66 -8.85
C CYS A 19 0.26 1.65 -10.35
N PRO A 20 -0.97 2.02 -10.77
CA PRO A 20 -1.34 2.15 -12.18
C PRO A 20 -0.38 3.01 -13.00
N GLY A 21 0.23 4.03 -12.38
CA GLY A 21 1.18 4.92 -13.04
C GLY A 21 2.45 4.25 -13.55
N VAL A 22 2.85 3.10 -12.98
CA VAL A 22 3.99 2.33 -13.48
C VAL A 22 3.69 1.82 -14.90
N GLN A 23 2.49 1.32 -15.13
CA GLN A 23 2.08 0.82 -16.46
C GLN A 23 1.65 1.95 -17.39
N ALA A 24 0.90 2.93 -16.88
CA ALA A 24 0.33 3.99 -17.70
C ALA A 24 1.38 4.96 -18.28
N TYR A 25 2.46 5.27 -17.53
CA TYR A 25 3.46 6.26 -17.94
C TYR A 25 4.86 5.97 -17.41
N ASN A 26 5.20 4.70 -17.15
CA ASN A 26 6.54 4.27 -16.71
C ASN A 26 7.03 4.97 -15.43
N CYS A 27 6.10 5.26 -14.50
CA CYS A 27 6.43 5.89 -13.20
C CYS A 27 7.49 5.08 -12.44
N LYS A 28 8.45 5.79 -11.83
CA LYS A 28 9.58 5.20 -11.06
C LYS A 28 9.40 5.25 -9.55
N GLY A 29 8.21 5.62 -9.09
CA GLY A 29 7.89 5.73 -7.66
C GLY A 29 8.08 7.14 -7.11
N CYS A 30 7.39 7.45 -6.02
CA CYS A 30 7.33 8.81 -5.50
C CYS A 30 8.66 9.35 -5.00
N ARG A 31 9.59 8.50 -4.55
CA ARG A 31 10.92 8.93 -4.08
C ARG A 31 11.77 9.46 -5.23
N THR A 32 11.76 8.78 -6.38
CA THR A 32 12.46 9.22 -7.60
C THR A 32 11.94 10.57 -8.11
N HIS A 33 10.68 10.87 -7.82
CA HIS A 33 10.00 12.09 -8.24
C HIS A 33 9.88 13.14 -7.13
N GLU A 34 10.54 12.93 -5.98
CA GLU A 34 10.49 13.84 -4.82
C GLU A 34 9.05 14.21 -4.39
N GLY A 35 8.12 13.26 -4.54
CA GLY A 35 6.70 13.44 -4.23
C GLY A 35 5.89 14.18 -5.29
N GLN A 36 6.50 14.66 -6.38
CA GLN A 36 5.85 15.36 -7.49
C GLN A 36 5.65 14.44 -8.70
N ILE A 37 4.51 13.76 -8.77
CA ILE A 37 4.19 12.90 -9.91
C ILE A 37 3.62 13.74 -11.05
N LEU A 38 4.21 13.66 -12.25
CA LEU A 38 3.79 14.48 -13.41
C LEU A 38 3.79 15.98 -13.07
N ASP A 39 2.78 16.72 -13.53
CA ASP A 39 2.53 18.13 -13.25
C ASP A 39 1.64 18.35 -12.02
N PHE A 40 1.36 17.30 -11.23
CA PHE A 40 0.62 17.45 -9.98
C PHE A 40 1.44 18.20 -8.93
N PRO A 41 0.78 18.87 -7.96
CA PRO A 41 1.46 19.43 -6.80
C PRO A 41 2.22 18.35 -6.00
N VAL A 42 3.30 18.76 -5.34
CA VAL A 42 4.05 17.89 -4.41
C VAL A 42 3.10 17.29 -3.37
N CYS A 43 3.16 15.96 -3.20
CA CYS A 43 2.33 15.26 -2.25
C CYS A 43 2.59 15.74 -0.81
N LYS A 44 1.56 16.29 -0.16
CA LYS A 44 1.65 16.79 1.23
C LYS A 44 2.08 15.71 2.24
N THR A 45 1.76 14.44 2.00
CA THR A 45 2.20 13.34 2.89
C THR A 45 3.69 13.05 2.70
N PHE A 46 4.19 13.12 1.46
CA PHE A 46 5.61 12.96 1.16
C PHE A 46 6.41 14.09 1.79
N GLN A 47 6.03 15.34 1.53
CA GLN A 47 6.68 16.52 2.11
C GLN A 47 6.75 16.45 3.64
N CYS A 48 5.62 16.13 4.29
CA CYS A 48 5.54 16.08 5.75
C CYS A 48 6.53 15.09 6.38
N ILE A 49 6.71 13.91 5.78
CA ILE A 49 7.57 12.88 6.37
C ILE A 49 9.05 13.12 6.05
N THR A 50 9.35 13.68 4.86
CA THR A 50 10.72 14.09 4.51
C THR A 50 11.21 15.26 5.35
N GLU A 51 10.36 16.26 5.63
CA GLU A 51 10.70 17.40 6.51
C GLU A 51 10.99 16.95 7.95
N LYS A 52 10.35 15.86 8.40
CA LYS A 52 10.61 15.24 9.70
C LYS A 52 11.85 14.34 9.71
N GLY A 53 12.53 14.16 8.57
CA GLY A 53 13.74 13.33 8.46
C GLY A 53 13.48 11.82 8.59
N HIS A 54 12.25 11.38 8.32
CA HIS A 54 11.85 9.97 8.41
C HIS A 54 11.79 9.33 7.02
N ASP A 55 12.14 8.04 6.96
CA ASP A 55 12.01 7.23 5.75
C ASP A 55 10.54 6.80 5.54
N PHE A 56 9.81 6.53 6.62
CA PHE A 56 8.43 6.04 6.57
C PHE A 56 7.53 6.70 7.61
N CYS A 57 6.24 6.82 7.29
CA CYS A 57 5.29 7.45 8.19
C CYS A 57 5.13 6.71 9.53
N TYR A 58 5.45 5.40 9.64
CA TYR A 58 5.36 4.68 10.92
C TYR A 58 6.37 5.14 11.97
N GLU A 59 7.38 5.91 11.56
CA GLU A 59 8.44 6.45 12.42
C GLU A 59 8.02 7.76 13.11
N CYS A 60 6.98 8.42 12.58
CA CYS A 60 6.43 9.63 13.15
C CYS A 60 5.67 9.33 14.46
N SER A 61 5.85 10.15 15.49
CA SER A 61 5.16 10.02 16.78
C SER A 61 3.63 10.15 16.67
N GLU A 62 3.16 10.88 15.67
CA GLU A 62 1.73 11.05 15.36
C GLU A 62 1.15 9.90 14.51
N PHE A 63 1.90 8.83 14.24
CA PHE A 63 1.40 7.71 13.44
C PHE A 63 0.43 6.82 14.25
N PRO A 64 -0.74 6.45 13.68
CA PRO A 64 -1.29 6.88 12.39
C PRO A 64 -1.97 8.27 12.47
N CYS A 65 -1.93 9.03 11.38
CA CYS A 65 -2.57 10.36 11.29
C CYS A 65 -3.52 10.49 10.10
N GLU A 66 -4.30 11.57 10.07
CA GLU A 66 -5.34 11.82 9.05
C GLU A 66 -4.81 11.82 7.60
N LYS A 67 -3.53 12.12 7.37
CA LYS A 67 -2.90 12.06 6.04
C LYS A 67 -2.85 10.64 5.45
N LEU A 68 -3.06 9.62 6.28
CA LEU A 68 -3.06 8.20 5.93
C LEU A 68 -4.47 7.58 5.96
N GLN A 69 -5.50 8.39 6.24
CA GLN A 69 -6.89 7.93 6.27
C GLN A 69 -7.25 7.25 4.94
N THR A 70 -7.83 6.05 5.05
CA THR A 70 -8.32 5.28 3.90
C THR A 70 -9.67 5.82 3.44
N ILE A 71 -9.98 5.64 2.16
CA ILE A 71 -11.18 6.20 1.54
C ILE A 71 -11.75 5.21 0.53
N VAL A 72 -13.06 4.94 0.64
CA VAL A 72 -13.76 4.02 -0.27
C VAL A 72 -14.05 4.71 -1.61
N ASN A 73 -14.62 5.92 -1.56
CA ASN A 73 -15.11 6.64 -2.74
C ASN A 73 -14.02 7.40 -3.53
N PHE A 74 -12.75 7.03 -3.35
CA PHE A 74 -11.64 7.51 -4.16
C PHE A 74 -11.17 6.38 -5.08
N GLU A 75 -12.13 5.86 -5.85
CA GLU A 75 -12.08 4.57 -6.57
C GLU A 75 -10.96 4.50 -7.62
N ILE A 76 -10.40 5.63 -8.01
CA ILE A 76 -9.34 5.71 -9.01
C ILE A 76 -7.98 5.25 -8.46
N PHE A 77 -7.82 5.14 -7.13
CA PHE A 77 -6.53 4.79 -6.54
C PHE A 77 -6.62 3.77 -5.39
N ALA A 78 -6.99 2.54 -5.74
CA ALA A 78 -7.02 1.39 -4.83
C ALA A 78 -5.73 1.19 -3.97
N PRO A 79 -4.48 1.51 -4.41
CA PRO A 79 -3.32 1.45 -3.53
C PRO A 79 -3.39 2.39 -2.30
N HIS A 80 -4.26 3.41 -2.28
CA HIS A 80 -4.37 4.29 -1.11
C HIS A 80 -4.93 3.60 0.13
N ASN A 81 -5.69 2.53 -0.05
CA ASN A 81 -6.31 1.81 1.07
C ASN A 81 -5.36 0.79 1.73
N SER A 82 -4.20 0.50 1.11
CA SER A 82 -3.19 -0.41 1.68
C SER A 82 -2.13 0.30 2.54
N LYS A 83 -2.13 1.64 2.60
CA LYS A 83 -1.11 2.47 3.29
C LYS A 83 -0.79 1.99 4.70
N ILE A 84 -1.79 1.94 5.57
CA ILE A 84 -1.62 1.59 6.98
C ILE A 84 -1.14 0.15 7.14
N TYR A 85 -1.77 -0.79 6.42
CA TYR A 85 -1.37 -2.20 6.49
C TYR A 85 0.09 -2.38 6.08
N ASN A 86 0.49 -1.80 4.95
CA ASN A 86 1.87 -1.90 4.45
C ASN A 86 2.87 -1.26 5.43
N LEU A 87 2.58 -0.09 6.00
CA LEU A 87 3.44 0.54 7.00
C LEU A 87 3.63 -0.33 8.25
N LEU A 88 2.56 -0.95 8.75
CA LEU A 88 2.64 -1.87 9.89
C LEU A 88 3.43 -3.14 9.54
N MET A 89 3.31 -3.64 8.32
CA MET A 89 4.07 -4.82 7.87
C MET A 89 5.55 -4.49 7.67
N ILE A 90 5.91 -3.32 7.14
CA ILE A 90 7.30 -2.84 7.07
C ILE A 90 7.87 -2.70 8.48
N LYS A 91 7.12 -2.09 9.41
CA LYS A 91 7.54 -1.97 10.82
C LYS A 91 7.75 -3.35 11.49
N LYS A 92 6.88 -4.31 11.20
CA LYS A 92 6.91 -5.66 11.79
C LYS A 92 8.02 -6.54 11.23
N LEU A 93 8.22 -6.53 9.91
CA LEU A 93 9.09 -7.50 9.22
C LEU A 93 10.43 -6.90 8.79
N GLY A 94 10.53 -5.57 8.76
CA GLY A 94 11.55 -4.83 8.04
C GLY A 94 11.26 -4.77 6.53
N LEU A 95 11.78 -3.73 5.88
CA LEU A 95 11.52 -3.47 4.45
C LEU A 95 11.89 -4.65 3.55
N SER A 96 13.05 -5.27 3.77
CA SER A 96 13.55 -6.37 2.92
C SER A 96 12.65 -7.60 2.95
N ASN A 97 12.15 -7.99 4.14
CA ASN A 97 11.28 -9.16 4.25
C ASN A 97 9.85 -8.85 3.79
N TRP A 98 9.39 -7.61 3.99
CA TRP A 98 8.11 -7.18 3.42
C TRP A 98 8.13 -7.18 1.89
N ASP A 99 9.20 -6.66 1.28
CA ASP A 99 9.34 -6.56 -0.17
C ASP A 99 9.20 -7.93 -0.86
N LYS A 100 9.82 -8.98 -0.31
CA LYS A 100 9.74 -10.36 -0.81
C LYS A 100 8.32 -10.88 -0.98
N ILE A 101 7.37 -10.41 -0.17
CA ILE A 101 5.97 -10.88 -0.17
C ILE A 101 4.98 -9.80 -0.64
N CYS A 102 5.43 -8.57 -0.88
CA CYS A 102 4.53 -7.43 -1.11
C CYS A 102 3.73 -7.57 -2.40
N GLU A 103 4.31 -8.18 -3.44
CA GLU A 103 3.60 -8.48 -4.70
C GLU A 103 2.46 -9.48 -4.48
N GLU A 104 2.71 -10.60 -3.79
CA GLU A 104 1.69 -11.58 -3.44
C GLU A 104 0.56 -10.94 -2.61
N LYS A 105 0.91 -10.16 -1.58
CA LYS A 105 -0.08 -9.46 -0.76
C LYS A 105 -0.87 -8.41 -1.55
N SER A 106 -0.25 -7.79 -2.55
CA SER A 106 -0.94 -6.89 -3.47
C SER A 106 -1.92 -7.65 -4.37
N ASP A 107 -1.54 -8.80 -4.92
CA ASP A 107 -2.46 -9.63 -5.72
C ASP A 107 -3.65 -10.11 -4.87
N LEU A 108 -3.41 -10.55 -3.63
CA LEU A 108 -4.50 -10.89 -2.70
C LEU A 108 -5.39 -9.69 -2.41
N TYR A 109 -4.83 -8.50 -2.21
CA TYR A 109 -5.62 -7.29 -1.99
C TYR A 109 -6.55 -6.94 -3.17
N TYR A 110 -6.04 -7.05 -4.40
CA TYR A 110 -6.81 -6.67 -5.60
C TYR A 110 -7.75 -7.76 -6.13
N LYS A 111 -7.39 -9.03 -5.97
CA LYS A 111 -8.07 -10.16 -6.62
C LYS A 111 -8.61 -11.19 -5.63
N GLY A 112 -8.09 -11.18 -4.41
CA GLY A 112 -8.40 -12.18 -3.40
C GLY A 112 -9.85 -12.10 -2.94
N LYS A 113 -10.41 -13.26 -2.64
CA LYS A 113 -11.76 -13.41 -2.08
C LYS A 113 -11.66 -14.12 -0.74
N LYS A 114 -12.67 -13.92 0.10
CA LYS A 114 -12.88 -14.76 1.28
C LYS A 114 -13.69 -15.98 0.86
N ILE A 115 -13.30 -17.15 1.36
CA ILE A 115 -14.04 -18.39 1.10
C ILE A 115 -15.39 -18.33 1.81
N GLN A 116 -15.39 -17.97 3.10
CA GLN A 116 -16.60 -18.05 3.90
C GLN A 116 -16.81 -16.86 4.86
N PHE A 117 -15.93 -16.65 5.85
CA PHE A 117 -16.22 -15.74 6.96
C PHE A 117 -15.26 -14.54 7.08
N GLY A 118 -15.71 -13.54 7.85
CA GLY A 118 -14.89 -12.40 8.24
C GLY A 118 -13.78 -12.82 9.21
N GLY A 119 -12.63 -13.22 8.68
CA GLY A 119 -11.46 -13.61 9.49
C GLY A 119 -10.53 -14.55 8.75
N ASP A 120 -11.07 -15.31 7.79
CA ASP A 120 -10.29 -16.22 6.95
C ASP A 120 -9.29 -15.46 6.05
N PRO A 121 -8.15 -16.08 5.72
CA PRO A 121 -7.23 -15.54 4.74
C PRO A 121 -7.90 -15.26 3.40
N LEU A 122 -7.40 -14.24 2.70
CA LEU A 122 -7.71 -14.06 1.29
C LEU A 122 -7.08 -15.19 0.49
N THR A 123 -7.82 -15.68 -0.49
CA THR A 123 -7.38 -16.70 -1.44
C THR A 123 -7.67 -16.23 -2.87
N LEU A 124 -6.88 -16.71 -3.82
CA LEU A 124 -7.11 -16.52 -5.26
C LEU A 124 -7.97 -17.65 -5.85
N GLU A 125 -8.38 -18.62 -5.04
CA GLU A 125 -9.23 -19.74 -5.46
C GLU A 125 -10.62 -19.27 -5.88
N GLU A 126 -11.23 -20.04 -6.78
CA GLU A 126 -12.63 -19.84 -7.12
C GLU A 126 -13.51 -20.17 -5.93
N LYS A 127 -14.41 -19.23 -5.63
CA LYS A 127 -15.31 -19.33 -4.49
C LYS A 127 -16.41 -20.33 -4.83
N ASP A 128 -16.51 -21.42 -4.08
CA ASP A 128 -17.65 -22.32 -4.21
C ASP A 128 -18.93 -21.60 -3.73
N PRO A 129 -19.95 -21.48 -4.60
CA PRO A 129 -21.19 -20.77 -4.30
C PRO A 129 -21.95 -21.33 -3.10
N ASN A 130 -21.69 -22.57 -2.68
CA ASN A 130 -22.34 -23.22 -1.54
C ASN A 130 -21.82 -22.74 -0.17
N PHE A 131 -20.69 -22.01 -0.09
CA PHE A 131 -20.12 -21.58 1.21
C PHE A 131 -20.88 -20.42 1.86
N TYR A 132 -21.66 -19.64 1.10
CA TYR A 132 -22.51 -18.56 1.62
C TYR A 132 -23.95 -19.04 1.81
N LYS A 133 -24.15 -20.16 2.51
CA LYS A 133 -25.47 -20.45 3.07
C LYS A 133 -25.76 -19.40 4.14
N LYS A 134 -26.79 -18.59 3.89
CA LYS A 134 -27.35 -17.67 4.89
C LYS A 134 -27.66 -18.52 6.12
N LYS A 135 -27.24 -18.06 7.31
CA LYS A 135 -27.59 -18.74 8.56
C LYS A 135 -29.12 -18.82 8.60
N GLU A 136 -29.66 -20.04 8.68
CA GLU A 136 -31.10 -20.27 8.86
C GLU A 136 -31.58 -19.60 10.16
#